data_AF-A0A928DRZ0-F1
#
_entry.id   AF-A0A928DRZ0-F1
#
_cell.length_a   1.000
_cell.length_b   1.000
_cell.length_c   1.000
_cell.angle_alpha   90.00
_cell.angle_beta   90.00
_cell.angle_gamma   90.00
#
_symmetry.space_group_name_H-M   'P 1'
#
loop_
_entity.id
_entity.type
_entity.pdbx_description
1 polymer ?
#
loop_
_entity_poly.entity_id
_entity_poly.type
_entity_poly.pdbx_seq_one_letter_code
_entity_poly.pdbx_strand_id
1 'polypeptide(L)' 'MSSPLTPILKIRAQTLAMIDELTQSPKPTYSVENQSVSWETYLKQLQTTVTWCDQQIAAAEPFEIRTTAGT' A
#
# COMPACT_ATOMS: atom_id res chain seq x y z
N MET A 1 -19.52 7.98 15.23
CA MET A 1 -18.06 8.13 15.39
C MET A 1 -17.41 7.36 14.24
N SER A 2 -16.60 8.01 13.39
CA SER A 2 -15.94 7.34 12.27
C SER A 2 -14.80 6.47 12.79
N SER A 3 -14.66 5.25 12.25
CA SER A 3 -13.55 4.37 12.63
C SER A 3 -12.22 5.01 12.23
N PRO A 4 -11.17 4.95 13.07
CA PRO A 4 -9.84 5.47 12.73
C PRO A 4 -9.23 4.78 11.49
N LEU A 5 -9.75 3.61 11.10
CA LEU A 5 -9.32 2.87 9.92
C LEU A 5 -9.95 3.34 8.61
N THR A 6 -11.05 4.09 8.64
CA THR A 6 -11.76 4.52 7.42
C THR A 6 -10.86 5.30 6.44
N PRO A 7 -10.00 6.24 6.89
CA PRO A 7 -9.07 6.92 5.99
C PRO A 7 -8.02 5.97 5.39
N ILE A 8 -7.50 5.03 6.19
CA ILE A 8 -6.46 4.08 5.76
C ILE A 8 -7.02 3.13 4.69
N LEU A 9 -8.24 2.62 4.89
CA LEU A 9 -8.94 1.79 3.90
C LEU A 9 -9.18 2.55 2.59
N LYS A 10 -9.53 3.84 2.66
CA LYS A 10 -9.72 4.68 1.49
C LYS A 10 -8.42 4.91 0.72
N ILE A 11 -7.34 5.22 1.42
CA ILE A 11 -6.01 5.38 0.82
C ILE A 11 -5.58 4.08 0.15
N ARG A 12 -5.71 2.94 0.84
CA ARG A 12 -5.39 1.62 0.29
C ARG A 12 -6.13 1.33 -1.01
N ALA A 13 -7.44 1.55 -1.03
CA ALA A 13 -8.26 1.32 -2.21
C ALA A 13 -7.87 2.23 -3.38
N GLN A 14 -7.62 3.51 -3.11
CA GLN A 14 -7.17 4.47 -4.13
C GLN A 14 -5.80 4.09 -4.70
N THR A 15 -4.85 3.72 -3.86
CA THR A 15 -3.51 3.32 -4.30
C THR A 15 -3.54 2.04 -5.14
N LEU A 16 -4.37 1.05 -4.76
CA LEU A 16 -4.56 -0.15 -5.56
C LEU A 16 -5.15 0.15 -6.94
N ALA A 17 -6.12 1.07 -7.03
CA ALA A 17 -6.67 1.50 -8.31
C ALA A 17 -5.60 2.18 -9.20
N MET A 18 -4.73 3.00 -8.60
CA MET A 18 -3.60 3.60 -9.33
C MET A 18 -2.63 2.53 -9.84
N ILE A 19 -2.30 1.52 -9.02
CA ILE A 19 -1.43 0.41 -9.44
C ILE A 19 -2.06 -0.38 -10.59
N ASP A 20 -3.37 -0.66 -10.52
CA ASP A 20 -4.09 -1.36 -11.59
C ASP A 20 -4.06 -0.56 -12.90
N GLU A 21 -4.44 0.73 -12.86
CA GLU A 21 -4.37 1.63 -14.01
C GLU A 21 -2.96 1.67 -14.63
N LEU A 22 -1.95 1.80 -13.77
CA LEU A 22 -0.56 1.83 -14.17
C LEU A 22 -0.14 0.51 -14.84
N THR A 23 -0.45 -0.65 -14.24
CA THR A 23 -0.02 -1.94 -14.75
C THR A 23 -0.78 -2.39 -16.00
N GLN A 24 -1.97 -1.86 -16.26
CA GLN A 24 -2.71 -2.07 -17.51
C GLN A 24 -2.14 -1.28 -18.70
N SER A 25 -1.38 -0.22 -18.45
CA SER A 25 -0.74 0.59 -19.49
C SER A 25 0.66 1.00 -19.06
N PRO A 26 1.62 0.04 -19.03
CA PRO A 26 2.97 0.31 -18.58
C PRO A 26 3.62 1.38 -19.47
N LYS A 27 3.97 2.52 -18.88
CA LYS A 27 4.65 3.60 -19.62
C LYS A 27 6.16 3.36 -19.57
N PRO A 28 6.88 3.59 -20.67
CA PRO A 28 8.34 3.55 -20.64
C PRO A 28 8.87 4.66 -19.73
N THR A 29 10.01 4.43 -19.10
CA THR A 29 10.76 5.45 -18.36
C THR A 29 11.02 6.64 -19.27
N TYR A 30 10.54 7.82 -18.89
CA TYR A 30 10.79 9.06 -19.62
C TYR A 30 11.83 9.89 -18.89
N SER A 31 12.79 10.41 -19.64
CA SER A 31 13.71 11.45 -19.18
C SER A 31 13.11 12.80 -19.54
N VAL A 32 12.74 13.59 -18.52
CA VAL A 32 12.32 14.99 -18.71
C VAL A 32 13.43 15.86 -18.15
N GLU A 33 14.06 16.69 -19.00
CA GLU A 33 14.97 17.78 -18.60
C GLU A 33 15.91 17.44 -17.40
N ASN A 34 16.73 16.38 -17.53
CA ASN A 34 17.67 15.88 -16.52
C ASN A 34 17.10 15.14 -15.30
N GLN A 35 15.80 14.87 -15.23
CA GLN A 35 15.21 13.97 -14.23
C GLN A 35 14.69 12.70 -14.90
N SER A 36 15.26 11.55 -14.51
CA SER A 36 14.71 10.24 -14.87
C SER A 36 13.49 9.98 -13.99
N VAL A 37 12.30 10.13 -14.55
CA VAL A 37 11.07 9.67 -13.90
C VAL A 37 10.95 8.19 -14.17
N SER A 38 11.53 7.38 -13.29
CA SER A 38 11.40 5.92 -13.36
C SER A 38 10.00 5.52 -12.93
N TRP A 39 9.26 5.00 -13.90
CA TRP A 39 7.93 4.46 -13.68
C TRP A 39 7.94 3.31 -12.67
N GLU A 40 9.00 2.49 -12.70
CA GLU A 40 9.24 1.44 -11.69
C GLU A 40 9.43 2.02 -10.29
N THR A 41 10.11 3.15 -10.16
CA THR A 41 10.27 3.83 -8.86
C THR A 41 8.91 4.30 -8.34
N TYR A 42 8.07 4.84 -9.21
CA TYR A 42 6.71 5.25 -8.81
C TYR A 42 5.84 4.06 -8.43
N LEU A 43 5.85 2.97 -9.22
CA LEU A 43 5.14 1.74 -8.87
C LEU A 43 5.61 1.17 -7.51
N LYS A 44 6.92 1.16 -7.24
CA LYS A 44 7.48 0.73 -5.95
C LYS A 44 6.99 1.58 -4.79
N GLN A 45 6.87 2.90 -4.98
CA GLN A 45 6.32 3.78 -3.95
C GLN A 45 4.85 3.44 -3.66
N LEU A 46 4.02 3.24 -4.68
CA LEU A 46 2.62 2.85 -4.51
C LEU A 46 2.49 1.50 -3.78
N GLN A 47 3.29 0.50 -4.15
CA GLN A 47 3.34 -0.80 -3.47
C GLN A 47 3.75 -0.68 -2.00
N THR A 48 4.71 0.21 -1.70
CA THR A 48 5.13 0.51 -0.33
C THR A 48 3.99 1.14 0.48
N THR A 49 3.21 2.03 -0.13
CA THR A 49 2.02 2.62 0.50
C THR A 49 0.95 1.57 0.81
N VAL A 50 0.68 0.63 -0.10
CA VAL A 50 -0.28 -0.47 0.16
C VAL A 50 0.20 -1.34 1.32
N THR A 51 1.48 -1.72 1.30
CA THR A 51 2.09 -2.51 2.38
C THR A 51 1.94 -1.83 3.75
N TRP A 52 2.19 -0.51 3.81
CA TRP A 52 1.99 0.25 5.04
C TRP A 52 0.53 0.26 5.48
N CYS A 53 -0.43 0.43 4.56
CA CYS A 53 -1.84 0.37 4.90
C CYS A 53 -2.24 -0.99 5.48
N ASP A 54 -1.76 -2.09 4.86
CA ASP A 54 -2.01 -3.45 5.34
C ASP A 54 -1.46 -3.66 6.76
N GLN A 55 -0.25 -3.16 7.05
CA GLN A 55 0.34 -3.21 8.39
C GLN A 55 -0.49 -2.45 9.42
N GLN A 56 -0.97 -1.26 9.09
CA GLN A 56 -1.79 -0.46 10.00
C GLN A 56 -3.16 -1.09 10.28
N ILE A 57 -3.78 -1.70 9.26
CA ILE A 57 -5.04 -2.42 9.41
C ILE A 57 -4.84 -3.63 10.32
N ALA A 58 -3.81 -4.45 10.05
CA ALA A 58 -3.50 -5.63 10.85
C ALA A 58 -3.17 -5.27 12.31
N ALA A 59 -2.46 -4.17 12.54
CA ALA A 59 -2.14 -3.69 13.89
C ALA A 59 -3.37 -3.21 14.68
N ALA A 60 -4.45 -2.84 14.00
CA ALA A 60 -5.70 -2.43 14.62
C ALA A 60 -6.67 -3.59 14.88
N GLU A 61 -6.41 -4.78 14.31
CA GLU A 61 -7.18 -5.98 14.61
C GLU A 61 -6.70 -6.57 15.95
N PRO A 62 -7.59 -6.71 16.96
CA PRO A 62 -7.21 -7.39 18.19
C PRO A 62 -6.91 -8.86 17.90
N PHE A 63 -5.71 -9.32 18.28
CA PHE A 63 -5.33 -10.72 18.18
C PHE A 63 -5.33 -11.40 19.55
N GLU A 64 -5.81 -12.63 19.62
CA GLU A 64 -5.80 -13.46 20.82
C GLU A 64 -4.46 -14.24 20.87
N ILE A 65 -3.61 -13.97 21.86
CA ILE A 65 -2.44 -14.81 22.13
C ILE A 65 -2.90 -15.99 22.97
N ARG A 66 -3.01 -17.17 22.35
CA ARG A 66 -3.21 -18.43 23.08
C ARG A 66 -1.86 -19.03 23.47
N THR A 67 -1.46 -18.84 24.72
CA THR A 67 -0.35 -19.57 25.33
C THR A 67 -0.84 -20.91 25.87
N THR A 68 -0.42 -22.01 25.25
CA THR A 68 -0.54 -23.35 25.87
C THR A 68 0.65 -23.55 26.79
N ALA A 69 0.43 -23.49 28.10
CA ALA A 69 1.40 -23.98 29.07
C ALA A 69 1.48 -25.51 28.92
N GLY A 70 2.62 -26.00 28.41
CA GLY A 70 2.91 -27.43 28.37
C GLY A 70 3.14 -27.96 29.79
N THR A 71 2.47 -29.07 30.11
CA THR A 71 2.56 -29.84 31.36
C THR A 71 3.92 -30.50 31.56
#